data_AF-A0A3Q4H1Z6-F1
#
_entry.id   AF-A0A3Q4H1Z6-F1
#
_cell.length_a   1.000
_cell.length_b   1.000
_cell.length_c   1.000
_cell.angle_alpha   90.00
_cell.angle_beta   90.00
_cell.angle_gamma   90.00
#
_symmetry.space_group_name_H-M   'P 1'
#
loop_
_entity.id
_entity.type
_entity.pdbx_description
1 polymer ?
#
loop_
_entity_poly.entity_id
_entity_poly.type
_entity_poly.pdbx_seq_one_letter_code
_entity_poly.pdbx_strand_id
1 'polypeptide(L)'
;MAKMAASMVEGGEDSFRKIFKFYRRRNPPPDLSDVIDFSRCAPGEQVRAKRAPGFIFISDPFLRGTQPFWLRQCLKIYPQKPNICNLDMHMSPLETQDVWGQSEGFVFMRVQTKPRSLCFLFYARKSNSSTYSPSSHTPFPRDLHLLSAHMTAACGFPGFISEAGILNYYRSDSSLGIHVDESELDRTRPLLSFSFGQSAIFLLGGPRRQDPPTAMLMHSGDVMVMSGPSRLLYHAVPRILPAPPGRLALETGGCIQTPPPQEGSVVEPVSEEEWAVCSRYIQSSRVNVTVRQVLAPGQNFPETPRSHQTTDSGQTDGYDDGESGKRKRSSSDSPYAAETH
;
A
#
# COMPACT_ATOMS: atom_id res chain seq x y z
N MET A 1 27.97 24.59 4.25
CA MET A 1 27.95 23.24 4.87
C MET A 1 28.17 23.37 6.37
N ALA A 2 27.84 22.32 7.15
CA ALA A 2 28.19 22.15 8.57
C ALA A 2 27.78 23.26 9.56
N LYS A 3 26.48 23.31 9.92
CA LYS A 3 26.01 23.97 11.17
C LYS A 3 24.59 23.55 11.62
N MET A 4 24.29 22.25 11.63
CA MET A 4 23.06 21.65 12.21
C MET A 4 23.29 20.15 12.55
N ALA A 5 24.43 19.82 13.17
CA ALA A 5 24.82 18.44 13.43
C ALA A 5 25.64 18.30 14.73
N ALA A 6 24.99 18.50 15.88
CA ALA A 6 25.40 18.04 17.22
C ALA A 6 24.50 18.67 18.32
N SER A 7 23.20 18.38 18.32
CA SER A 7 22.32 18.62 19.48
C SER A 7 21.00 17.84 19.35
N MET A 8 20.31 17.63 20.47
CA MET A 8 18.93 17.12 20.58
C MET A 8 18.67 15.61 20.34
N VAL A 9 19.42 14.76 21.07
CA VAL A 9 18.80 13.56 21.69
C VAL A 9 18.10 13.99 22.98
N GLU A 10 17.12 14.88 22.86
CA GLU A 10 16.14 15.15 23.90
C GLU A 10 14.80 14.53 23.47
N GLY A 11 14.16 13.81 24.39
CA GLY A 11 12.82 13.22 24.21
C GLY A 11 12.74 11.83 23.58
N GLY A 12 13.86 11.13 23.33
CA GLY A 12 13.87 9.73 22.87
C GLY A 12 13.24 9.45 21.48
N GLU A 13 12.90 10.50 20.73
CA GLU A 13 12.23 10.39 19.42
C GLU A 13 13.22 10.43 18.26
N ASP A 14 13.14 9.43 17.36
CA ASP A 14 14.03 9.31 16.20
C ASP A 14 13.82 10.43 15.16
N SER A 15 14.87 10.75 14.40
CA SER A 15 14.90 11.86 13.43
C SER A 15 13.78 11.76 12.39
N PHE A 16 13.51 10.55 11.89
CA PHE A 16 12.42 10.31 10.94
C PHE A 16 11.09 10.65 11.59
N ARG A 17 10.82 10.16 12.80
CA ARG A 17 9.57 10.39 13.53
C ARG A 17 9.33 11.86 13.87
N LYS A 18 10.39 12.64 14.17
CA LYS A 18 10.31 14.12 14.29
C LYS A 18 9.83 14.76 12.99
N ILE A 19 10.44 14.41 11.85
CA ILE A 19 10.09 14.96 10.53
C ILE A 19 8.70 14.48 10.04
N PHE A 20 8.33 13.24 10.31
CA PHE A 20 7.00 12.69 10.04
C PHE A 20 5.90 13.47 10.79
N LYS A 21 6.10 13.74 12.08
CA LYS A 21 5.17 14.57 12.87
C LYS A 21 5.04 15.99 12.30
N PHE A 22 6.17 16.62 11.92
CA PHE A 22 6.19 17.95 11.32
C PHE A 22 5.30 18.01 10.07
N TYR A 23 5.53 17.13 9.08
CA TYR A 23 4.76 17.16 7.83
C TYR A 23 3.30 16.69 7.99
N ARG A 24 2.99 15.88 9.01
CA ARG A 24 1.61 15.45 9.33
C ARG A 24 0.76 16.55 9.98
N ARG A 25 1.37 17.59 10.57
CA ARG A 25 0.66 18.69 11.27
C ARG A 25 -0.30 19.41 10.32
N ARG A 26 -1.55 19.66 10.75
CA ARG A 26 -2.57 20.35 9.94
C ARG A 26 -2.67 21.85 10.21
N ASN A 27 -2.60 22.24 11.48
CA ASN A 27 -2.77 23.63 11.92
C ASN A 27 -1.65 24.03 12.91
N PRO A 28 -0.84 25.07 12.61
CA PRO A 28 -0.64 25.60 11.26
C PRO A 28 -0.10 24.49 10.35
N PRO A 29 -0.29 24.54 9.01
CA PRO A 29 0.41 23.63 8.11
C PRO A 29 1.94 23.77 8.28
N PRO A 30 2.73 22.75 7.90
CA PRO A 30 4.17 22.90 7.74
C PRO A 30 4.45 23.82 6.55
N ASP A 31 5.60 24.48 6.56
CA ASP A 31 6.16 25.03 5.33
C ASP A 31 6.57 23.86 4.40
N LEU A 32 6.39 24.07 3.10
CA LEU A 32 6.72 23.11 2.04
C LEU A 32 7.85 23.62 1.13
N SER A 33 8.44 24.78 1.42
CA SER A 33 9.52 25.40 0.63
C SER A 33 10.74 24.47 0.40
N ASP A 34 11.11 23.68 1.42
CA ASP A 34 12.21 22.70 1.38
C ASP A 34 11.80 21.31 0.83
N VAL A 35 10.53 21.11 0.47
CA VAL A 35 10.05 19.81 -0.08
C VAL A 35 10.40 19.74 -1.56
N ILE A 36 11.06 18.66 -1.97
CA ILE A 36 11.49 18.51 -3.37
C ILE A 36 10.26 18.31 -4.27
N ASP A 37 10.12 19.18 -5.25
CA ASP A 37 9.08 19.14 -6.27
C ASP A 37 9.71 18.83 -7.64
N PHE A 38 9.47 17.61 -8.13
CA PHE A 38 9.96 17.13 -9.42
C PHE A 38 9.04 17.50 -10.59
N SER A 39 7.90 18.18 -10.38
CA SER A 39 7.01 18.62 -11.47
C SER A 39 7.65 19.69 -12.39
N ARG A 40 8.82 20.21 -12.00
CA ARG A 40 9.68 21.11 -12.80
C ARG A 40 10.56 20.38 -13.82
N CYS A 41 10.71 19.07 -13.70
CA CYS A 41 11.36 18.22 -14.70
C CYS A 41 10.41 18.00 -15.91
N ALA A 42 10.96 17.57 -17.05
CA ALA A 42 10.12 17.23 -18.19
C ALA A 42 9.26 15.99 -17.88
N PRO A 43 8.02 15.89 -18.38
CA PRO A 43 7.21 14.68 -18.25
C PRO A 43 7.97 13.45 -18.79
N GLY A 44 8.02 12.38 -18.00
CA GLY A 44 8.80 11.17 -18.28
C GLY A 44 10.30 11.24 -17.97
N GLU A 45 10.83 12.38 -17.48
CA GLU A 45 12.23 12.49 -17.09
C GLU A 45 12.55 11.64 -15.84
N GLN A 46 13.60 10.81 -15.91
CA GLN A 46 14.03 9.97 -14.80
C GLN A 46 15.04 10.69 -13.90
N VAL A 47 14.62 11.10 -12.72
CA VAL A 47 15.50 11.70 -11.71
C VAL A 47 16.04 10.62 -10.77
N ARG A 48 17.37 10.46 -10.69
CA ARG A 48 18.03 9.45 -9.86
C ARG A 48 18.65 10.07 -8.61
N ALA A 49 18.24 9.63 -7.42
CA ALA A 49 18.65 10.26 -6.17
C ALA A 49 20.08 9.88 -5.77
N LYS A 50 21.04 10.83 -5.87
CA LYS A 50 22.45 10.61 -5.50
C LYS A 50 22.66 10.09 -4.07
N ARG A 51 21.78 10.45 -3.14
CA ARG A 51 21.83 10.03 -1.72
C ARG A 51 21.06 8.74 -1.41
N ALA A 52 20.31 8.20 -2.37
CA ALA A 52 19.59 6.94 -2.25
C ALA A 52 19.79 6.12 -3.53
N PRO A 53 20.98 5.49 -3.72
CA PRO A 53 21.28 4.73 -4.94
C PRO A 53 20.23 3.66 -5.23
N GLY A 54 19.71 3.65 -6.46
CA GLY A 54 18.62 2.79 -6.89
C GLY A 54 17.21 3.38 -6.71
N PHE A 55 17.07 4.56 -6.10
CA PHE A 55 15.82 5.33 -6.13
C PHE A 55 15.74 6.16 -7.42
N ILE A 56 14.64 6.00 -8.14
CA ILE A 56 14.32 6.73 -9.37
C ILE A 56 12.93 7.36 -9.17
N PHE A 57 12.79 8.63 -9.51
CA PHE A 57 11.53 9.34 -9.62
C PHE A 57 11.24 9.64 -11.10
N ILE A 58 10.00 9.51 -11.53
CA ILE A 58 9.56 9.84 -12.88
C ILE A 58 8.30 10.72 -12.77
N SER A 59 8.42 11.98 -13.18
CA SER A 59 7.31 12.93 -13.17
C SER A 59 6.34 12.64 -14.30
N ASP A 60 5.05 12.45 -13.97
CA ASP A 60 3.94 12.08 -14.88
C ASP A 60 4.33 11.55 -16.28
N PRO A 61 4.79 10.29 -16.40
CA PRO A 61 5.14 9.69 -17.69
C PRO A 61 3.93 9.27 -18.53
N PHE A 62 2.69 9.56 -18.09
CA PHE A 62 1.48 9.12 -18.78
C PHE A 62 1.15 10.04 -19.96
N LEU A 63 0.69 9.45 -21.06
CA LEU A 63 0.12 10.25 -22.16
C LEU A 63 -1.11 11.03 -21.64
N ARG A 64 -1.24 12.28 -22.06
CA ARG A 64 -2.38 13.14 -21.69
C ARG A 64 -3.71 12.41 -21.97
N GLY A 65 -4.61 12.41 -20.98
CA GLY A 65 -5.91 11.72 -21.07
C GLY A 65 -5.87 10.23 -20.70
N THR A 66 -4.72 9.63 -20.38
CA THR A 66 -4.65 8.18 -20.05
C THR A 66 -4.69 7.86 -18.55
N GLN A 67 -4.42 8.81 -17.64
CA GLN A 67 -4.62 8.59 -16.20
C GLN A 67 -6.06 8.17 -15.79
N PRO A 68 -7.15 8.69 -16.42
CA PRO A 68 -8.52 8.22 -16.20
C PRO A 68 -8.70 6.71 -16.33
N PHE A 69 -8.08 6.05 -17.33
CA PHE A 69 -8.13 4.60 -17.51
C PHE A 69 -7.62 3.87 -16.26
N TRP A 70 -6.44 4.25 -15.76
CA TRP A 70 -5.82 3.64 -14.58
C TRP A 70 -6.59 3.91 -13.30
N LEU A 71 -7.19 5.09 -13.16
CA LEU A 71 -8.08 5.42 -12.06
C LEU A 71 -9.36 4.58 -12.08
N ARG A 72 -10.01 4.43 -13.23
CA ARG A 72 -11.18 3.55 -13.44
C ARG A 72 -10.81 2.10 -13.14
N GLN A 73 -9.64 1.62 -13.60
CA GLN A 73 -9.16 0.29 -13.22
C GLN A 73 -9.03 0.13 -11.69
N CYS A 74 -8.37 1.08 -11.03
CA CYS A 74 -8.14 1.03 -9.59
C CYS A 74 -9.43 1.17 -8.77
N LEU A 75 -10.44 1.90 -9.24
CA LEU A 75 -11.64 2.18 -8.45
C LEU A 75 -12.82 1.25 -8.75
N LYS A 76 -12.94 0.76 -10.00
CA LYS A 76 -14.07 -0.05 -10.47
C LYS A 76 -13.72 -1.52 -10.73
N ILE A 77 -12.52 -1.83 -11.24
CA ILE A 77 -12.18 -3.16 -11.74
C ILE A 77 -11.35 -3.97 -10.74
N TYR A 78 -10.16 -3.50 -10.38
CA TYR A 78 -9.28 -4.20 -9.45
C TYR A 78 -9.92 -4.44 -8.06
N PRO A 79 -10.86 -3.61 -7.57
CA PRO A 79 -11.51 -3.87 -6.29
C PRO A 79 -12.44 -5.08 -6.21
N GLN A 80 -12.86 -5.59 -7.37
CA GLN A 80 -13.88 -6.64 -7.45
C GLN A 80 -13.28 -8.03 -7.23
N LYS A 81 -14.16 -9.00 -6.96
CA LYS A 81 -13.77 -10.42 -6.85
C LYS A 81 -13.21 -10.93 -8.19
N PRO A 82 -12.18 -11.79 -8.18
CA PRO A 82 -11.68 -12.58 -7.04
C PRO A 82 -10.69 -11.86 -6.11
N ASN A 83 -10.35 -10.59 -6.34
CA ASN A 83 -9.33 -9.91 -5.54
C ASN A 83 -9.80 -9.67 -4.09
N ILE A 84 -8.84 -9.80 -3.17
CA ILE A 84 -9.07 -9.66 -1.72
C ILE A 84 -8.93 -8.19 -1.34
N CYS A 85 -9.81 -7.70 -0.48
CA CYS A 85 -9.73 -6.35 0.11
C CYS A 85 -9.89 -6.38 1.64
N ASN A 86 -9.67 -5.24 2.28
CA ASN A 86 -9.85 -5.10 3.73
C ASN A 86 -11.33 -5.17 4.19
N LEU A 87 -12.29 -4.90 3.30
CA LEU A 87 -13.72 -5.02 3.60
C LEU A 87 -14.11 -6.49 3.83
N ASP A 88 -13.46 -7.43 3.16
CA ASP A 88 -13.70 -8.88 3.26
C ASP A 88 -13.49 -9.44 4.69
N MET A 89 -12.71 -8.75 5.51
CA MET A 89 -12.52 -9.11 6.92
C MET A 89 -13.72 -8.73 7.82
N HIS A 90 -14.66 -7.93 7.29
CA HIS A 90 -15.67 -7.20 8.07
C HIS A 90 -17.06 -7.14 7.43
N MET A 91 -17.22 -7.67 6.21
CA MET A 91 -18.43 -7.63 5.38
C MET A 91 -18.60 -8.96 4.67
N SER A 92 -19.82 -9.34 4.32
CA SER A 92 -20.09 -10.59 3.62
C SER A 92 -19.59 -10.55 2.16
N PRO A 93 -19.32 -11.71 1.53
CA PRO A 93 -18.94 -11.76 0.12
C PRO A 93 -19.96 -11.12 -0.83
N LEU A 94 -21.25 -11.15 -0.49
CA LEU A 94 -22.31 -10.53 -1.27
C LEU A 94 -22.23 -9.00 -1.23
N GLU A 95 -21.96 -8.43 -0.05
CA GLU A 95 -21.77 -6.98 0.12
C GLU A 95 -20.47 -6.48 -0.54
N THR A 96 -19.45 -7.33 -0.70
CA THR A 96 -18.18 -6.98 -1.36
C THR A 96 -18.04 -7.49 -2.80
N GLN A 97 -19.12 -8.03 -3.38
CA GLN A 97 -19.13 -8.55 -4.75
C GLN A 97 -19.15 -7.45 -5.81
N ASP A 98 -19.86 -6.35 -5.55
CA ASP A 98 -19.87 -5.16 -6.39
C ASP A 98 -19.79 -3.89 -5.52
N VAL A 99 -18.57 -3.50 -5.16
CA VAL A 99 -18.31 -2.30 -4.36
C VAL A 99 -18.59 -1.02 -5.16
N TRP A 100 -18.51 -1.09 -6.50
CA TRP A 100 -18.67 0.07 -7.38
C TRP A 100 -20.14 0.37 -7.69
N GLY A 101 -20.94 -0.60 -8.14
CA GLY A 101 -22.35 -0.38 -8.47
C GLY A 101 -23.19 0.01 -7.25
N GLN A 102 -22.85 -0.51 -6.06
CA GLN A 102 -23.41 -0.03 -4.79
C GLN A 102 -23.12 1.45 -4.50
N SER A 103 -22.14 2.06 -5.19
CA SER A 103 -21.78 3.48 -5.00
C SER A 103 -22.45 4.44 -5.99
N GLU A 104 -22.93 3.93 -7.13
CA GLU A 104 -23.68 4.70 -8.12
C GLU A 104 -25.11 5.04 -7.64
N GLY A 105 -25.70 4.18 -6.80
CA GLY A 105 -27.09 4.28 -6.30
C GLY A 105 -27.28 4.96 -4.94
N PHE A 106 -26.49 6.00 -4.61
CA PHE A 106 -26.30 6.53 -3.24
C PHE A 106 -25.42 5.59 -2.38
N VAL A 107 -24.69 6.14 -1.39
CA VAL A 107 -23.79 5.41 -0.47
C VAL A 107 -22.35 5.11 -0.97
N PHE A 108 -21.65 6.15 -1.44
CA PHE A 108 -20.19 6.24 -1.15
C PHE A 108 -19.92 6.50 0.36
N MET A 109 -20.97 6.68 1.19
CA MET A 109 -20.88 7.10 2.59
C MET A 109 -20.54 5.99 3.60
N ARG A 110 -20.78 4.70 3.32
CA ARG A 110 -20.49 3.62 4.29
C ARG A 110 -19.04 3.14 4.24
N VAL A 111 -18.37 3.22 3.08
CA VAL A 111 -16.91 3.00 2.97
C VAL A 111 -16.12 4.13 3.66
N GLN A 112 -16.75 5.29 3.93
CA GLN A 112 -16.11 6.42 4.63
C GLN A 112 -16.01 6.28 6.16
N THR A 113 -16.55 5.25 6.79
CA THR A 113 -16.62 5.19 8.28
C THR A 113 -15.49 4.39 8.93
N LYS A 114 -14.69 3.63 8.17
CA LYS A 114 -13.57 2.83 8.71
C LYS A 114 -12.23 3.28 8.13
N PRO A 115 -11.21 3.57 8.96
CA PRO A 115 -9.90 3.95 8.47
C PRO A 115 -9.09 2.71 8.08
N ARG A 116 -8.50 2.74 6.87
CA ARG A 116 -7.20 2.16 6.43
C ARG A 116 -7.25 1.71 4.97
N SER A 117 -6.07 1.66 4.35
CA SER A 117 -5.82 1.17 2.99
C SER A 117 -6.63 -0.07 2.62
N LEU A 118 -7.37 -0.03 1.51
CA LEU A 118 -7.81 -1.27 0.85
C LEU A 118 -6.62 -1.84 0.10
N CYS A 119 -6.01 -2.89 0.65
CA CYS A 119 -4.90 -3.61 0.04
C CYS A 119 -5.44 -4.72 -0.87
N PHE A 120 -5.11 -4.66 -2.16
CA PHE A 120 -5.43 -5.70 -3.15
C PHE A 120 -4.16 -6.47 -3.52
N LEU A 121 -4.19 -7.79 -3.34
CA LEU A 121 -3.03 -8.67 -3.39
C LEU A 121 -3.24 -9.81 -4.41
N PHE A 122 -2.34 -9.91 -5.39
CA PHE A 122 -2.35 -10.95 -6.42
C PHE A 122 -1.54 -12.20 -6.01
N TYR A 123 -0.59 -12.07 -5.09
CA TYR A 123 -0.26 -13.11 -4.10
C TYR A 123 -0.73 -12.61 -2.73
N ALA A 124 -1.63 -13.32 -2.08
CA ALA A 124 -2.14 -12.93 -0.77
C ALA A 124 -1.08 -13.17 0.32
N ARG A 125 -0.77 -12.11 1.04
CA ARG A 125 -0.11 -12.18 2.34
C ARG A 125 -1.08 -12.81 3.34
N LYS A 126 -0.71 -13.92 3.97
CA LYS A 126 -1.58 -14.61 4.94
C LYS A 126 -1.89 -13.67 6.09
N SER A 127 -3.18 -13.50 6.44
CA SER A 127 -3.70 -12.40 7.29
C SER A 127 -2.97 -12.21 8.63
N ASN A 128 -2.42 -13.29 9.21
CA ASN A 128 -1.67 -13.27 10.47
C ASN A 128 -0.13 -13.35 10.29
N SER A 129 0.42 -12.99 9.13
CA SER A 129 1.86 -13.09 8.83
C SER A 129 2.39 -11.97 7.95
N SER A 130 3.72 -11.86 7.83
CA SER A 130 4.41 -10.95 6.90
C SER A 130 4.80 -11.58 5.56
N THR A 131 4.30 -12.79 5.24
CA THR A 131 4.75 -13.58 4.10
C THR A 131 3.62 -13.86 3.08
N TYR A 132 4.01 -13.92 1.81
CA TYR A 132 3.18 -14.39 0.69
C TYR A 132 2.96 -15.91 0.77
N SER A 133 1.82 -16.40 0.26
CA SER A 133 1.47 -17.83 0.24
C SER A 133 1.13 -18.32 -1.17
N PRO A 134 1.61 -19.50 -1.62
CA PRO A 134 1.24 -20.06 -2.93
C PRO A 134 -0.25 -20.43 -3.01
N SER A 135 -0.85 -20.80 -1.88
CA SER A 135 -2.23 -21.28 -1.78
C SER A 135 -3.30 -20.19 -1.89
N SER A 136 -2.91 -18.93 -2.06
CA SER A 136 -3.85 -17.80 -2.15
C SER A 136 -3.27 -16.77 -3.11
N HIS A 137 -3.67 -16.89 -4.38
CA HIS A 137 -3.26 -16.01 -5.46
C HIS A 137 -4.47 -15.73 -6.37
N THR A 138 -4.43 -14.60 -7.07
CA THR A 138 -5.34 -14.28 -8.18
C THR A 138 -4.50 -13.89 -9.40
N PRO A 139 -4.99 -14.11 -10.63
CA PRO A 139 -4.25 -13.70 -11.83
C PRO A 139 -3.94 -12.19 -11.80
N PHE A 140 -2.66 -11.83 -11.94
CA PHE A 140 -2.24 -10.43 -11.94
C PHE A 140 -2.83 -9.69 -13.17
N PRO A 141 -3.32 -8.44 -13.06
CA PRO A 141 -3.99 -7.77 -14.16
C PRO A 141 -3.02 -7.49 -15.31
N ARG A 142 -3.37 -7.97 -16.52
CA ARG A 142 -2.48 -7.95 -17.71
C ARG A 142 -2.07 -6.52 -18.09
N ASP A 143 -3.00 -5.58 -18.00
CA ASP A 143 -2.79 -4.14 -18.21
C ASP A 143 -1.73 -3.57 -17.24
N LEU A 144 -1.91 -3.78 -15.94
CA LEU A 144 -0.96 -3.33 -14.92
C LEU A 144 0.39 -4.03 -15.02
N HIS A 145 0.42 -5.30 -15.42
CA HIS A 145 1.67 -6.02 -15.67
C HIS A 145 2.44 -5.39 -16.83
N LEU A 146 1.77 -5.13 -17.96
CA LEU A 146 2.41 -4.53 -19.13
C LEU A 146 2.93 -3.11 -18.85
N LEU A 147 2.16 -2.28 -18.13
CA LEU A 147 2.63 -0.98 -17.64
C LEU A 147 3.89 -1.14 -16.77
N SER A 148 3.85 -2.06 -15.81
CA SER A 148 4.95 -2.26 -14.87
C SER A 148 6.20 -2.77 -15.55
N ALA A 149 6.07 -3.76 -16.44
CA ALA A 149 7.17 -4.34 -17.22
C ALA A 149 7.83 -3.28 -18.13
N HIS A 150 7.03 -2.42 -18.77
CA HIS A 150 7.55 -1.32 -19.60
C HIS A 150 8.32 -0.30 -18.76
N MET A 151 7.75 0.16 -17.63
CA MET A 151 8.38 1.10 -16.72
C MET A 151 9.69 0.56 -16.12
N THR A 152 9.72 -0.71 -15.70
CA THR A 152 10.95 -1.34 -15.21
C THR A 152 12.02 -1.49 -16.28
N ALA A 153 11.64 -1.91 -17.50
CA ALA A 153 12.58 -2.02 -18.61
C ALA A 153 13.21 -0.66 -18.93
N ALA A 154 12.41 0.41 -19.01
CA ALA A 154 12.88 1.78 -19.20
C ALA A 154 13.79 2.28 -18.06
N CYS A 155 13.65 1.75 -16.85
CA CYS A 155 14.51 2.06 -15.70
C CYS A 155 15.83 1.27 -15.65
N GLY A 156 16.01 0.26 -16.51
CA GLY A 156 17.17 -0.64 -16.54
C GLY A 156 16.94 -2.03 -15.94
N PHE A 157 15.68 -2.44 -15.73
CA PHE A 157 15.29 -3.72 -15.13
C PHE A 157 14.39 -4.54 -16.07
N PRO A 158 14.93 -5.04 -17.21
CA PRO A 158 14.17 -5.89 -18.13
C PRO A 158 13.80 -7.24 -17.48
N GLY A 159 12.75 -7.89 -18.00
CA GLY A 159 12.29 -9.19 -17.51
C GLY A 159 11.75 -9.16 -16.07
N PHE A 160 11.19 -8.02 -15.63
CA PHE A 160 10.43 -7.92 -14.40
C PHE A 160 9.06 -8.60 -14.55
N ILE A 161 8.68 -9.43 -13.58
CA ILE A 161 7.39 -10.12 -13.56
C ILE A 161 6.54 -9.54 -12.43
N SER A 162 5.33 -9.12 -12.75
CA SER A 162 4.40 -8.54 -11.78
C SER A 162 3.63 -9.65 -11.08
N GLU A 163 3.95 -9.88 -9.81
CA GLU A 163 3.44 -11.02 -9.04
C GLU A 163 2.57 -10.54 -7.86
N ALA A 164 2.99 -9.49 -7.18
CA ALA A 164 2.21 -8.88 -6.10
C ALA A 164 1.91 -7.41 -6.40
N GLY A 165 0.63 -7.06 -6.35
CA GLY A 165 0.15 -5.69 -6.25
C GLY A 165 -0.15 -5.35 -4.79
N ILE A 166 -0.13 -4.07 -4.47
CA ILE A 166 -0.77 -3.46 -3.30
C ILE A 166 -1.33 -2.12 -3.76
N LEU A 167 -2.65 -1.99 -3.80
CA LEU A 167 -3.28 -0.68 -3.88
C LEU A 167 -3.39 -0.06 -2.48
N ASN A 168 -3.39 1.26 -2.39
CA ASN A 168 -3.69 2.01 -1.19
C ASN A 168 -4.58 3.20 -1.54
N TYR A 169 -5.60 3.42 -0.73
CA TYR A 169 -6.60 4.48 -0.91
C TYR A 169 -6.52 5.40 0.29
N TYR A 170 -6.14 6.66 0.04
CA TYR A 170 -5.89 7.65 1.08
C TYR A 170 -6.93 8.76 0.98
N ARG A 171 -7.61 9.03 2.07
CA ARG A 171 -8.41 10.26 2.23
C ARG A 171 -7.50 11.42 2.64
N SER A 172 -8.03 12.64 2.59
CA SER A 172 -7.33 13.85 3.04
C SER A 172 -6.81 13.81 4.49
N ASP A 173 -7.34 12.92 5.36
CA ASP A 173 -6.91 12.70 6.75
C ASP A 173 -5.90 11.55 6.93
N SER A 174 -5.68 10.75 5.89
CA SER A 174 -4.90 9.52 5.94
C SER A 174 -3.39 9.75 5.94
N SER A 175 -2.65 8.78 6.47
CA SER A 175 -1.18 8.76 6.48
C SER A 175 -0.67 7.32 6.49
N LEU A 176 0.45 7.04 5.82
CA LEU A 176 1.18 5.77 5.89
C LEU A 176 2.36 5.93 6.86
N GLY A 177 2.47 5.02 7.84
CA GLY A 177 3.52 5.04 8.86
C GLY A 177 4.93 4.77 8.33
N ILE A 178 5.92 4.94 9.20
CA ILE A 178 7.34 4.66 8.90
C ILE A 178 7.54 3.14 8.84
N HIS A 179 7.94 2.62 7.68
CA HIS A 179 8.12 1.19 7.43
C HIS A 179 9.19 0.91 6.36
N VAL A 180 9.53 -0.37 6.16
CA VAL A 180 10.35 -0.90 5.07
C VAL A 180 9.55 -1.98 4.36
N ASP A 181 9.75 -2.12 3.05
CA ASP A 181 9.16 -3.19 2.25
C ASP A 181 10.10 -4.40 2.13
N GLU A 182 9.81 -5.43 2.93
CA GLU A 182 10.68 -6.60 3.10
C GLU A 182 9.95 -7.96 2.97
N SER A 183 8.69 -7.98 2.52
CA SER A 183 7.86 -9.20 2.44
C SER A 183 8.23 -10.14 1.27
N GLU A 184 8.89 -9.61 0.23
CA GLU A 184 9.31 -10.33 -0.97
C GLU A 184 10.46 -11.30 -0.69
N LEU A 185 10.49 -12.45 -1.38
CA LEU A 185 11.61 -13.41 -1.27
C LEU A 185 12.81 -12.91 -2.08
N ASP A 186 12.58 -12.50 -3.33
CA ASP A 186 13.57 -11.78 -4.14
C ASP A 186 13.46 -10.26 -3.93
N ARG A 187 14.45 -9.71 -3.22
CA ARG A 187 14.58 -8.27 -2.96
C ARG A 187 15.55 -7.56 -3.93
N THR A 188 16.10 -8.29 -4.91
CA THR A 188 16.95 -7.70 -5.96
C THR A 188 16.13 -6.94 -7.02
N ARG A 189 14.86 -7.32 -7.18
CA ARG A 189 13.91 -6.74 -8.13
C ARG A 189 13.35 -5.39 -7.66
N PRO A 190 13.04 -4.47 -8.59
CA PRO A 190 12.50 -3.17 -8.23
C PRO A 190 11.12 -3.26 -7.55
N LEU A 191 10.76 -2.21 -6.82
CA LEU A 191 9.39 -1.85 -6.46
C LEU A 191 8.98 -0.72 -7.39
N LEU A 192 7.76 -0.75 -7.92
CA LEU A 192 7.15 0.40 -8.56
C LEU A 192 6.06 0.94 -7.64
N SER A 193 5.91 2.26 -7.59
CA SER A 193 4.81 2.92 -6.89
C SER A 193 4.25 4.07 -7.72
N PHE A 194 3.06 3.86 -8.28
CA PHE A 194 2.30 4.82 -9.07
C PHE A 194 1.40 5.68 -8.16
N SER A 195 1.18 6.94 -8.49
CA SER A 195 0.40 7.90 -7.70
C SER A 195 -0.69 8.55 -8.55
N PHE A 196 -1.94 8.60 -8.06
CA PHE A 196 -3.05 9.26 -8.76
C PHE A 196 -3.94 10.07 -7.81
N GLY A 197 -4.47 11.20 -8.27
CA GLY A 197 -5.36 12.07 -7.49
C GLY A 197 -4.62 13.12 -6.66
N GLN A 198 -5.05 13.33 -5.42
CA GLN A 198 -4.44 14.35 -4.54
C GLN A 198 -2.93 14.15 -4.36
N SER A 199 -2.19 15.25 -4.34
CA SER A 199 -0.75 15.21 -4.09
C SER A 199 -0.45 14.76 -2.65
N ALA A 200 0.69 14.12 -2.43
CA ALA A 200 1.13 13.69 -1.11
C ALA A 200 2.57 14.10 -0.83
N ILE A 201 2.92 14.23 0.45
CA ILE A 201 4.31 14.31 0.89
C ILE A 201 4.80 12.87 1.10
N PHE A 202 5.85 12.48 0.41
CA PHE A 202 6.59 11.24 0.63
C PHE A 202 7.89 11.53 1.37
N LEU A 203 8.25 10.67 2.33
CA LEU A 203 9.49 10.74 3.08
C LEU A 203 10.35 9.53 2.76
N LEU A 204 11.55 9.76 2.22
CA LEU A 204 12.56 8.72 1.97
C LEU A 204 13.71 8.85 2.97
N GLY A 205 13.82 7.89 3.88
CA GLY A 205 14.84 7.82 4.93
C GLY A 205 16.11 7.09 4.53
N GLY A 206 16.92 6.78 5.56
CA GLY A 206 18.06 5.87 5.44
C GLY A 206 17.69 4.42 5.78
N PRO A 207 18.70 3.54 5.86
CA PRO A 207 18.53 2.16 6.34
C PRO A 207 18.20 2.09 7.84
N ARG A 208 18.29 3.20 8.59
CA ARG A 208 17.92 3.28 10.01
C ARG A 208 16.92 4.41 10.23
N ARG A 209 16.04 4.27 11.23
CA ARG A 209 15.03 5.29 11.60
C ARG A 209 15.63 6.60 12.12
N GLN A 210 16.88 6.56 12.59
CA GLN A 210 17.61 7.73 13.06
C GLN A 210 18.18 8.58 11.89
N ASP A 211 18.23 8.02 10.68
CA ASP A 211 18.69 8.74 9.49
C ASP A 211 17.57 9.70 9.04
N PRO A 212 17.84 11.01 8.88
CA PRO A 212 16.81 12.00 8.57
C PRO A 212 16.27 11.82 7.13
N PRO A 213 14.95 11.70 6.93
CA PRO A 213 14.37 11.54 5.61
C PRO A 213 14.42 12.82 4.77
N THR A 214 14.56 12.61 3.47
CA THR A 214 14.32 13.63 2.44
C THR A 214 12.83 13.66 2.12
N ALA A 215 12.24 14.85 2.10
CA ALA A 215 10.84 15.05 1.73
C ALA A 215 10.70 15.41 0.25
N MET A 216 9.72 14.80 -0.42
CA MET A 216 9.36 15.09 -1.81
C MET A 216 7.85 15.08 -2.01
N LEU A 217 7.38 15.81 -3.02
CA LEU A 217 5.99 15.75 -3.47
C LEU A 217 5.79 14.54 -4.40
N MET A 218 4.62 13.93 -4.29
CA MET A 218 4.07 12.91 -5.18
C MET A 218 2.77 13.45 -5.74
N HIS A 219 2.73 13.82 -7.01
CA HIS A 219 1.54 14.32 -7.71
C HIS A 219 0.72 13.18 -8.33
N SER A 220 -0.23 13.51 -9.20
CA SER A 220 -0.96 12.54 -10.02
C SER A 220 -0.17 12.22 -11.27
N GLY A 221 0.02 10.95 -11.57
CA GLY A 221 0.90 10.45 -12.65
C GLY A 221 2.28 10.03 -12.15
N ASP A 222 2.80 10.63 -11.09
CA ASP A 222 4.18 10.38 -10.65
C ASP A 222 4.44 8.91 -10.27
N VAL A 223 5.61 8.42 -10.68
CA VAL A 223 6.07 7.03 -10.47
C VAL A 223 7.40 7.05 -9.71
N MET A 224 7.45 6.31 -8.60
CA MET A 224 8.71 5.96 -7.95
C MET A 224 9.13 4.54 -8.32
N VAL A 225 10.41 4.34 -8.56
CA VAL A 225 11.04 3.02 -8.62
C VAL A 225 12.10 2.92 -7.54
N MET A 226 11.97 1.93 -6.66
CA MET A 226 12.96 1.63 -5.61
C MET A 226 13.68 0.34 -5.98
N SER A 227 15.01 0.35 -6.01
CA SER A 227 15.83 -0.78 -6.44
C SER A 227 17.15 -0.84 -5.66
N GLY A 228 17.81 -1.99 -5.62
CA GLY A 228 19.12 -2.13 -4.97
C GLY A 228 19.14 -1.58 -3.52
N PRO A 229 20.12 -0.73 -3.14
CA PRO A 229 20.18 -0.14 -1.81
C PRO A 229 18.91 0.64 -1.39
N SER A 230 18.19 1.25 -2.34
CA SER A 230 17.01 2.04 -2.00
C SER A 230 15.81 1.18 -1.60
N ARG A 231 15.80 -0.14 -1.88
CA ARG A 231 14.67 -1.03 -1.56
C ARG A 231 14.37 -1.14 -0.07
N LEU A 232 15.43 -1.09 0.76
CA LEU A 232 15.35 -1.36 2.19
C LEU A 232 15.46 -0.08 3.03
N LEU A 233 15.19 1.08 2.42
CA LEU A 233 15.14 2.36 3.13
C LEU A 233 13.78 2.52 3.82
N TYR A 234 13.83 3.07 5.04
CA TYR A 234 12.62 3.49 5.72
C TYR A 234 11.90 4.55 4.88
N HIS A 235 10.58 4.45 4.78
CA HIS A 235 9.78 5.45 4.09
C HIS A 235 8.38 5.60 4.70
N ALA A 236 7.71 6.72 4.39
CA ALA A 236 6.40 7.06 4.94
C ALA A 236 5.63 8.06 4.05
N VAL A 237 4.31 8.15 4.25
CA VAL A 237 3.45 9.19 3.66
C VAL A 237 2.77 9.94 4.81
N PRO A 238 3.40 10.98 5.40
CA PRO A 238 2.84 11.70 6.55
C PRO A 238 1.55 12.45 6.23
N ARG A 239 1.32 12.88 4.98
CA ARG A 239 0.23 13.79 4.63
C ARG A 239 -0.19 13.69 3.16
N ILE A 240 -1.50 13.63 2.95
CA ILE A 240 -2.15 14.00 1.69
C ILE A 240 -2.43 15.51 1.72
N LEU A 241 -2.06 16.21 0.66
CA LEU A 241 -2.28 17.64 0.49
C LEU A 241 -3.68 17.87 -0.13
N PRO A 242 -4.44 18.86 0.34
CA PRO A 242 -5.68 19.26 -0.34
C PRO A 242 -5.34 19.97 -1.67
N ALA A 243 -6.27 19.92 -2.60
CA ALA A 243 -6.15 20.62 -3.88
C ALA A 243 -5.98 22.13 -3.66
N PRO A 244 -5.12 22.81 -4.44
CA PRO A 244 -5.04 24.27 -4.42
C PRO A 244 -6.42 24.91 -4.73
N PRO A 245 -6.79 26.02 -4.07
CA PRO A 245 -8.02 26.73 -4.39
C PRO A 245 -8.13 27.04 -5.88
N GLY A 246 -9.26 26.69 -6.50
CA GLY A 246 -9.51 26.91 -7.93
C GLY A 246 -8.90 25.86 -8.88
N ARG A 247 -8.09 24.90 -8.41
CA ARG A 247 -7.52 23.84 -9.26
C ARG A 247 -8.18 22.48 -8.97
N LEU A 248 -8.95 21.98 -9.93
CA LEU A 248 -9.42 20.59 -9.92
C LEU A 248 -8.22 19.64 -10.13
N ALA A 249 -8.16 18.57 -9.33
CA ALA A 249 -6.95 17.75 -9.17
C ALA A 249 -6.51 16.99 -10.44
N LEU A 250 -7.45 16.76 -11.36
CA LEU A 250 -7.16 16.68 -12.78
C LEU A 250 -7.97 17.78 -13.48
N GLU A 251 -7.34 18.48 -14.42
CA GLU A 251 -8.01 19.48 -15.25
C GLU A 251 -9.15 18.82 -16.01
N THR A 252 -10.36 19.33 -15.78
CA THR A 252 -11.62 18.66 -16.15
C THR A 252 -11.95 18.77 -17.65
N GLY A 253 -10.99 19.23 -18.46
CA GLY A 253 -11.07 19.28 -19.93
C GLY A 253 -10.44 18.08 -20.66
N GLY A 254 -10.01 17.04 -19.93
CA GLY A 254 -9.20 15.94 -20.47
C GLY A 254 -9.94 14.72 -21.05
N CYS A 255 -11.27 14.71 -21.14
CA CYS A 255 -12.02 13.58 -21.70
C CYS A 255 -12.02 13.54 -23.24
N ILE A 256 -11.57 14.62 -23.89
CA ILE A 256 -11.67 14.81 -25.34
C ILE A 256 -10.29 14.59 -25.95
N GLN A 257 -10.17 13.53 -26.77
CA GLN A 257 -8.95 13.05 -27.43
C GLN A 257 -7.97 12.27 -26.53
N THR A 258 -8.40 11.10 -26.04
CA THR A 258 -7.49 9.95 -26.12
C THR A 258 -7.06 9.79 -27.59
N PRO A 259 -5.77 9.52 -27.89
CA PRO A 259 -5.37 9.18 -29.25
C PRO A 259 -6.22 7.99 -29.74
N PRO A 260 -6.55 7.91 -31.04
CA PRO A 260 -7.35 6.81 -31.57
C PRO A 260 -6.71 5.47 -31.18
N PRO A 261 -7.51 4.46 -30.78
CA PRO A 261 -7.00 3.22 -30.19
C PRO A 261 -6.04 2.56 -31.19
N GLN A 262 -4.75 2.55 -30.83
CA GLN A 262 -3.74 1.83 -31.58
C GLN A 262 -3.98 0.33 -31.38
N GLU A 263 -3.85 -0.44 -32.46
CA GLU A 263 -4.08 -1.88 -32.42
C GLU A 263 -3.13 -2.54 -31.41
N GLY A 264 -3.70 -3.22 -30.40
CA GLY A 264 -2.96 -3.78 -29.27
C GLY A 264 -2.79 -2.86 -28.04
N SER A 265 -3.32 -1.63 -28.04
CA SER A 265 -3.40 -0.79 -26.84
C SER A 265 -4.16 -1.48 -25.72
N VAL A 266 -3.62 -1.48 -24.50
CA VAL A 266 -4.35 -1.86 -23.28
C VAL A 266 -5.18 -0.72 -22.70
N VAL A 267 -4.93 0.52 -23.12
CA VAL A 267 -5.64 1.70 -22.64
C VAL A 267 -6.89 1.92 -23.48
N GLU A 268 -8.03 1.78 -22.82
CA GLU A 268 -9.38 2.00 -23.35
C GLU A 268 -9.88 3.41 -23.00
N PRO A 269 -10.79 3.99 -23.80
CA PRO A 269 -11.58 5.15 -23.37
C PRO A 269 -12.41 4.84 -22.12
N VAL A 270 -12.60 5.85 -21.25
CA VAL A 270 -13.47 5.78 -20.06
C VAL A 270 -14.72 6.59 -20.35
N SER A 271 -15.90 6.11 -19.95
CA SER A 271 -17.16 6.85 -20.18
C SER A 271 -17.23 8.13 -19.34
N GLU A 272 -18.06 9.10 -19.74
CA GLU A 272 -18.24 10.34 -18.97
C GLU A 272 -18.82 10.07 -17.57
N GLU A 273 -19.71 9.08 -17.45
CA GLU A 273 -20.32 8.64 -16.19
C GLU A 273 -19.28 7.99 -15.27
N GLU A 274 -18.48 7.05 -15.78
CA GLU A 274 -17.39 6.42 -15.03
C GLU A 274 -16.37 7.47 -14.56
N TRP A 275 -16.01 8.40 -15.45
CA TRP A 275 -15.09 9.48 -15.14
C TRP A 275 -15.68 10.47 -14.13
N ALA A 276 -16.98 10.77 -14.17
CA ALA A 276 -17.64 11.63 -13.19
C ALA A 276 -17.57 11.06 -11.76
N VAL A 277 -17.64 9.73 -11.60
CA VAL A 277 -17.44 9.08 -10.29
C VAL A 277 -15.95 9.10 -9.90
N CYS A 278 -15.04 8.72 -10.80
CA CYS A 278 -13.59 8.71 -10.54
C CYS A 278 -13.06 10.08 -10.14
N SER A 279 -13.42 11.12 -10.90
CA SER A 279 -13.00 12.51 -10.68
C SER A 279 -13.54 13.07 -9.36
N ARG A 280 -14.81 12.79 -9.01
CA ARG A 280 -15.39 13.16 -7.71
C ARG A 280 -14.67 12.49 -6.54
N TYR A 281 -14.25 11.24 -6.69
CA TYR A 281 -13.50 10.54 -5.65
C TYR A 281 -12.13 11.19 -5.39
N ILE A 282 -11.33 11.41 -6.44
CA ILE A 282 -9.97 11.93 -6.34
C ILE A 282 -9.86 13.43 -6.03
N GLN A 283 -10.97 14.19 -6.08
CA GLN A 283 -11.02 15.58 -5.59
C GLN A 283 -10.64 15.72 -4.11
N SER A 284 -10.75 14.65 -3.30
CA SER A 284 -10.42 14.66 -1.86
C SER A 284 -9.59 13.46 -1.40
N SER A 285 -9.10 12.64 -2.34
CA SER A 285 -8.39 11.39 -2.08
C SER A 285 -7.23 11.14 -3.05
N ARG A 286 -6.32 10.25 -2.65
CA ARG A 286 -5.21 9.75 -3.47
C ARG A 286 -5.29 8.24 -3.57
N VAL A 287 -5.09 7.71 -4.77
CA VAL A 287 -4.85 6.30 -5.02
C VAL A 287 -3.35 6.09 -5.24
N ASN A 288 -2.82 4.99 -4.72
CA ASN A 288 -1.46 4.54 -4.97
C ASN A 288 -1.50 3.07 -5.38
N VAL A 289 -0.72 2.72 -6.39
CA VAL A 289 -0.57 1.33 -6.86
C VAL A 289 0.89 0.97 -6.70
N THR A 290 1.18 -0.06 -5.91
CA THR A 290 2.53 -0.57 -5.71
C THR A 290 2.63 -1.96 -6.33
N VAL A 291 3.65 -2.19 -7.17
CA VAL A 291 3.84 -3.46 -7.90
C VAL A 291 5.23 -4.04 -7.62
N ARG A 292 5.27 -5.36 -7.40
CA ARG A 292 6.41 -6.12 -6.91
C ARG A 292 6.53 -7.46 -7.64
N GLN A 293 7.76 -7.91 -7.80
CA GLN A 293 8.09 -9.32 -8.02
C GLN A 293 8.38 -9.95 -6.65
N VAL A 294 7.88 -11.15 -6.39
CA VAL A 294 7.98 -11.86 -5.11
C VAL A 294 9.05 -12.95 -5.17
N LEU A 295 9.12 -13.69 -6.28
CA LEU A 295 10.00 -14.83 -6.52
C LEU A 295 11.15 -14.46 -7.48
N ALA A 296 12.34 -15.01 -7.23
CA ALA A 296 13.41 -14.98 -8.22
C ALA A 296 13.05 -15.89 -9.42
N PRO A 297 13.59 -15.65 -10.63
CA PRO A 297 13.35 -16.53 -11.77
C PRO A 297 13.70 -17.99 -11.46
N GLY A 298 12.73 -18.89 -11.61
CA GLY A 298 12.88 -20.32 -11.30
C GLY A 298 12.77 -20.68 -9.81
N GLN A 299 12.55 -19.71 -8.91
CA GLN A 299 12.29 -19.96 -7.49
C GLN A 299 10.82 -20.34 -7.27
N ASN A 300 10.59 -21.35 -6.42
CA ASN A 300 9.26 -21.68 -5.90
C ASN A 300 9.11 -21.21 -4.45
N PHE A 301 7.87 -21.11 -3.98
CA PHE A 301 7.61 -20.92 -2.55
C PHE A 301 8.14 -22.11 -1.73
N PRO A 302 8.70 -21.88 -0.53
CA PRO A 302 9.11 -22.98 0.35
C PRO A 302 7.93 -23.90 0.67
N GLU A 303 8.14 -25.21 0.62
CA GLU A 303 7.14 -26.17 1.06
C GLU A 303 6.86 -25.98 2.57
N THR A 304 5.60 -25.80 2.93
CA THR A 304 5.19 -25.86 4.34
C THR A 304 5.40 -27.28 4.85
N PRO A 305 6.11 -27.50 5.98
CA PRO A 305 6.30 -28.83 6.53
C PRO A 305 4.94 -29.51 6.72
N ARG A 306 4.74 -30.68 6.09
CA ARG A 306 3.59 -31.52 6.41
C ARG A 306 3.71 -31.90 7.88
N SER A 307 2.73 -31.50 8.69
CA SER A 307 2.61 -32.01 10.04
C SER A 307 2.52 -33.53 9.96
N HIS A 308 3.54 -34.23 10.45
CA HIS A 308 3.47 -35.67 10.59
C HIS A 308 2.28 -35.99 11.50
N GLN A 309 1.20 -36.50 10.92
CA GLN A 309 0.22 -37.27 11.67
C GLN A 309 0.96 -38.54 12.09
N THR A 310 1.48 -38.55 13.32
CA THR A 310 1.82 -39.78 14.00
C THR A 310 0.53 -40.57 14.18
N THR A 311 0.27 -41.47 13.25
CA THR A 311 -0.71 -42.55 13.42
C THR A 311 -0.17 -43.49 14.48
N ASP A 312 -0.50 -43.21 15.74
CA ASP A 312 -0.19 -44.13 16.83
C ASP A 312 -1.15 -45.31 16.77
N SER A 313 -0.77 -46.33 16.01
CA SER A 313 -1.44 -47.63 15.98
C SER A 313 -1.09 -48.37 17.26
N GLY A 314 -2.05 -48.43 18.19
CA GLY A 314 -1.77 -48.82 19.57
C GLY A 314 -1.21 -50.24 19.76
N GLN A 315 -0.43 -50.38 20.83
CA GLN A 315 -0.21 -51.65 21.51
C GLN A 315 -0.62 -51.49 22.99
N THR A 316 -1.52 -52.35 23.41
CA THR A 316 -1.91 -52.58 24.81
C THR A 316 -0.88 -53.47 25.50
N ASP A 317 -0.58 -53.22 26.77
CA ASP A 317 -0.36 -54.28 27.78
C ASP A 317 -0.36 -53.75 29.24
N GLY A 318 -1.46 -54.05 29.97
CA GLY A 318 -1.45 -54.77 31.25
C GLY A 318 -1.06 -54.13 32.61
N TYR A 319 -2.07 -53.99 33.49
CA TYR A 319 -2.04 -54.15 34.98
C TYR A 319 -1.20 -53.16 35.84
N ASP A 320 -1.47 -52.80 37.10
CA ASP A 320 -2.64 -52.70 38.02
C ASP A 320 -2.13 -51.98 39.30
N ASP A 321 -2.86 -51.47 40.31
CA ASP A 321 -4.29 -51.23 40.65
C ASP A 321 -4.33 -50.09 41.71
N GLY A 322 -5.50 -49.57 42.14
CA GLY A 322 -5.61 -48.71 43.33
C GLY A 322 -6.94 -47.95 43.51
N GLU A 323 -7.78 -48.41 44.43
CA GLU A 323 -9.15 -47.93 44.69
C GLU A 323 -9.36 -46.50 45.24
N SER A 324 -10.59 -46.00 44.98
CA SER A 324 -11.45 -45.14 45.83
C SER A 324 -11.32 -43.61 45.77
N GLY A 325 -12.46 -42.91 45.99
CA GLY A 325 -12.45 -41.46 46.31
C GLY A 325 -13.46 -40.54 45.60
N LYS A 326 -14.77 -40.82 45.61
CA LYS A 326 -15.80 -39.85 45.16
C LYS A 326 -15.77 -38.58 46.03
N ARG A 327 -15.79 -37.37 45.42
CA ARG A 327 -16.81 -36.33 45.69
C ARG A 327 -16.68 -35.06 44.83
N LYS A 328 -17.78 -34.68 44.17
CA LYS A 328 -18.10 -33.28 43.82
C LYS A 328 -18.36 -32.47 45.10
N ARG A 329 -18.01 -31.18 45.13
CA ARG A 329 -19.01 -30.11 45.31
C ARG A 329 -18.48 -28.70 45.01
N SER A 330 -19.45 -27.81 44.80
CA SER A 330 -19.37 -26.41 44.40
C SER A 330 -19.13 -25.44 45.57
N SER A 331 -18.96 -24.17 45.20
CA SER A 331 -19.27 -22.94 45.96
C SER A 331 -20.40 -23.07 47.01
N SER A 332 -20.47 -22.23 48.06
CA SER A 332 -20.13 -20.79 48.08
C SER A 332 -19.86 -20.21 49.49
N ASP A 333 -19.51 -18.91 49.49
CA ASP A 333 -19.79 -17.88 50.50
C ASP A 333 -18.81 -17.50 51.65
N SER A 334 -18.73 -16.17 51.76
CA SER A 334 -18.14 -15.25 52.76
C SER A 334 -19.04 -15.21 54.04
N PRO A 335 -18.96 -14.30 55.06
CA PRO A 335 -18.29 -12.98 55.11
C PRO A 335 -17.70 -12.49 56.48
N TYR A 336 -17.31 -11.19 56.52
CA TYR A 336 -17.00 -10.31 57.67
C TYR A 336 -15.62 -10.50 58.37
N ALA A 337 -14.99 -9.46 58.96
CA ALA A 337 -15.47 -8.11 59.33
C ALA A 337 -14.43 -6.97 59.09
N ALA A 338 -14.87 -5.73 59.33
CA ALA A 338 -14.08 -4.48 59.34
C ALA A 338 -13.31 -4.32 60.71
N GLU A 339 -12.54 -3.27 61.04
CA GLU A 339 -12.81 -1.81 60.98
C GLU A 339 -11.54 -0.91 61.05
N THR A 340 -11.74 0.36 60.66
CA THR A 340 -11.10 1.63 61.14
C THR A 340 -9.58 1.75 61.32
N HIS A 341 -8.98 2.71 60.60
CA HIS A 341 -8.95 4.09 61.10
C HIS A 341 -8.82 5.14 59.99
#